data_AF-A0A8T3TQC7-F1
#
_entry.id   AF-A0A8T3TQC7-F1
#
_cell.length_a   1.000
_cell.length_b   1.000
_cell.length_c   1.000
_cell.angle_alpha   90.00
_cell.angle_beta   90.00
_cell.angle_gamma   90.00
#
_symmetry.space_group_name_H-M   'P 1'
#
loop_
_entity.id
_entity.type
_entity.pdbx_description
1 polymer ?
#
loop_
_entity_poly.entity_id
_entity_poly.type
_entity_poly.pdbx_seq_one_letter_code
_entity_poly.pdbx_strand_id
1 'polypeptide(L)'
;MGRDPGRPVYVISVAAELVRVHPRTLRIYEYEGLVCPARTPSNIRLYSENDVRRVLWIRHLTQRLGVNLAGVRVLFALEERLGMRILETLYAERPMEDEDVEADAGTKVKTKPTAAAAAEPA
;
A
#
# COMPACT_ATOMS: atom_id res chain seq x y z
N MET A 1 9.86 -18.76 19.72
CA MET A 1 8.52 -18.56 19.11
C MET A 1 8.70 -17.67 17.90
N GLY A 2 8.70 -18.25 16.70
CA GLY A 2 8.76 -17.46 15.46
C GLY A 2 7.47 -16.67 15.30
N ARG A 3 7.57 -15.39 14.97
CA ARG A 3 6.41 -14.54 14.68
C ARG A 3 5.88 -14.95 13.31
N ASP A 4 4.64 -15.44 13.22
CA ASP A 4 4.01 -15.68 11.93
C ASP A 4 3.82 -14.33 11.21
N PRO A 5 4.48 -14.09 10.06
CA PRO A 5 4.45 -12.79 9.41
C PRO A 5 3.07 -12.41 8.83
N GLY A 6 2.20 -13.41 8.65
CA GLY A 6 0.81 -13.22 8.25
C GLY A 6 -0.13 -12.88 9.41
N ARG A 7 0.33 -12.95 10.66
CA ARG A 7 -0.52 -12.68 11.82
C ARG A 7 -0.76 -11.16 11.95
N PRO A 8 -2.02 -10.71 11.92
CA PRO A 8 -2.34 -9.29 12.04
C PRO A 8 -2.20 -8.83 13.50
N VAL A 9 -1.25 -7.94 13.76
CA VAL A 9 -0.89 -7.51 15.13
C VAL A 9 -0.74 -5.99 15.27
N TYR A 10 -0.61 -5.26 14.17
CA TYR A 10 -0.34 -3.82 14.18
C TYR A 10 -1.63 -3.04 13.92
N VAL A 11 -1.97 -2.08 14.77
CA VAL A 11 -3.03 -1.11 14.46
C VAL A 11 -2.54 -0.08 13.44
N ILE A 12 -3.46 0.65 12.79
CA ILE A 12 -3.11 1.60 11.72
C ILE A 12 -2.06 2.65 12.12
N SER A 13 -2.09 3.15 13.36
CA SER A 13 -1.10 4.11 13.85
C SER A 13 0.30 3.50 13.91
N VAL A 14 0.42 2.31 14.48
CA VAL A 14 1.70 1.59 14.58
C VAL A 14 2.21 1.20 13.20
N ALA A 15 1.34 0.71 12.32
CA ALA A 15 1.73 0.38 10.93
C ALA A 15 2.23 1.63 10.18
N ALA A 16 1.58 2.78 10.38
CA ALA A 16 1.97 4.06 9.77
C ALA A 16 3.36 4.52 10.23
N GLU A 17 3.64 4.39 11.52
CA GLU A 17 4.95 4.72 12.11
C GLU A 17 6.05 3.80 11.59
N LEU A 18 5.78 2.48 11.53
CA LEU A 18 6.75 1.48 11.06
C LEU A 18 7.21 1.73 9.62
N VAL A 19 6.29 2.18 8.76
CA VAL A 19 6.59 2.43 7.34
C VAL A 19 6.78 3.92 7.02
N ARG A 20 6.79 4.78 8.06
CA ARG A 20 6.94 6.24 7.98
C ARG A 20 6.01 6.91 6.95
N VAL A 21 4.75 6.50 6.91
CA VAL A 21 3.71 7.13 6.07
C VAL A 21 2.61 7.73 6.92
N HIS A 22 1.85 8.69 6.37
CA HIS A 22 0.69 9.21 7.07
C HIS A 22 -0.43 8.15 7.14
N PRO A 23 -1.20 8.02 8.25
CA PRO A 23 -2.31 7.06 8.35
C PRO A 23 -3.38 7.25 7.25
N ARG A 24 -3.53 8.47 6.73
CA ARG A 24 -4.40 8.76 5.57
C ARG A 24 -3.94 8.00 4.32
N THR A 25 -2.65 7.90 4.10
CA THR A 25 -2.04 7.26 2.93
C THR A 25 -2.21 5.75 3.00
N LEU A 26 -2.08 5.14 4.18
CA LEU A 26 -2.49 3.75 4.40
C LEU A 26 -3.96 3.50 4.04
N ARG A 27 -4.87 4.42 4.43
CA ARG A 27 -6.29 4.29 4.06
C ARG A 27 -6.52 4.39 2.55
N ILE A 28 -5.73 5.18 1.83
CA ILE A 28 -5.78 5.23 0.37
C ILE A 28 -5.33 3.89 -0.20
N TYR A 29 -4.24 3.31 0.30
CA TYR A 29 -3.79 1.99 -0.16
C TYR A 29 -4.81 0.88 0.13
N GLU A 30 -5.48 0.91 1.28
CA GLU A 30 -6.59 -0.01 1.55
C GLU A 30 -7.77 0.19 0.59
N TYR A 31 -8.15 1.44 0.33
CA TYR A 31 -9.25 1.77 -0.58
C TYR A 31 -8.97 1.31 -2.01
N GLU A 32 -7.73 1.48 -2.47
CA GLU A 32 -7.25 1.00 -3.78
C GLU A 32 -7.09 -0.53 -3.85
N GLY A 33 -7.35 -1.26 -2.76
CA GLY A 33 -7.16 -2.72 -2.68
C GLY A 33 -5.69 -3.14 -2.70
N LEU A 34 -4.78 -2.20 -2.42
CA LEU A 34 -3.35 -2.45 -2.32
C LEU A 34 -2.97 -3.04 -0.98
N VAL A 35 -3.77 -2.94 0.08
CA VAL A 35 -3.52 -3.61 1.36
C VAL A 35 -4.86 -4.09 1.91
N CYS A 36 -4.89 -5.30 2.48
CA CYS A 36 -6.12 -5.93 2.96
C CYS A 36 -5.94 -6.33 4.44
N PRO A 37 -6.01 -5.38 5.39
CA PRO A 37 -5.84 -5.70 6.79
C PRO A 37 -7.02 -6.51 7.32
N ALA A 38 -6.73 -7.37 8.30
CA ALA A 38 -7.75 -8.11 9.00
C ALA A 38 -8.59 -7.16 9.87
N ARG A 39 -9.87 -7.48 10.05
CA ARG A 39 -10.73 -6.79 11.01
C ARG A 39 -11.01 -7.68 12.19
N THR A 40 -10.87 -7.13 13.38
CA THR A 40 -11.30 -7.78 14.62
C THR A 40 -12.83 -7.75 14.77
N PRO A 41 -13.42 -8.57 15.65
CA PRO A 41 -14.84 -8.48 15.99
C PRO A 41 -15.26 -7.09 16.48
N SER A 42 -14.35 -6.35 17.12
CA SER A 42 -14.53 -4.96 17.53
C SER A 42 -14.35 -3.94 16.38
N ASN A 43 -14.28 -4.39 15.13
CA ASN A 43 -14.12 -3.59 13.91
C ASN A 43 -12.83 -2.75 13.84
N ILE A 44 -11.78 -3.16 14.55
CA ILE A 44 -10.45 -2.54 14.49
C ILE A 44 -9.65 -3.19 13.36
N ARG A 45 -9.02 -2.37 12.52
CA ARG A 45 -8.10 -2.80 11.44
C ARG A 45 -6.76 -3.21 12.04
N LEU A 46 -6.33 -4.44 11.76
CA LEU A 46 -5.05 -4.99 12.15
C LEU A 46 -4.26 -5.40 10.92
N TYR A 47 -3.05 -4.85 10.83
CA TYR A 47 -2.07 -5.12 9.79
C TYR A 47 -1.11 -6.20 10.28
N SER A 48 -0.75 -7.09 9.37
CA SER A 48 0.29 -8.08 9.54
C SER A 48 1.65 -7.51 9.15
N GLU A 49 2.71 -8.25 9.44
CA GLU A 49 4.06 -7.90 9.00
C GLU A 49 4.20 -7.99 7.47
N ASN A 50 3.43 -8.87 6.82
CA ASN A 50 3.32 -8.93 5.37
C ASN A 50 2.67 -7.66 4.79
N ASP A 51 1.62 -7.13 5.45
CA ASP A 51 1.00 -5.87 5.04
C ASP A 51 1.98 -4.70 5.15
N VAL A 52 2.74 -4.64 6.25
CA VAL A 52 3.79 -3.64 6.47
C VAL A 52 4.85 -3.70 5.36
N ARG A 53 5.37 -4.90 5.05
CA ARG A 53 6.32 -5.10 3.93
C ARG A 53 5.74 -4.66 2.59
N ARG A 54 4.47 -4.98 2.36
CA ARG A 54 3.78 -4.59 1.13
C ARG A 54 3.68 -3.07 0.99
N VAL A 55 3.44 -2.35 2.09
CA VAL A 55 3.45 -0.87 2.10
C VAL A 55 4.83 -0.31 1.80
N LEU A 56 5.89 -0.90 2.34
CA LEU A 56 7.27 -0.50 2.02
C LEU A 56 7.56 -0.64 0.51
N TRP A 57 7.09 -1.72 -0.11
CA TRP A 57 7.20 -1.90 -1.56
C TRP A 57 6.39 -0.87 -2.35
N ILE A 58 5.14 -0.60 -1.96
CA ILE A 58 4.32 0.44 -2.62
C ILE A 58 5.07 1.77 -2.61
N ARG A 59 5.64 2.14 -1.46
CA ARG A 59 6.41 3.37 -1.29
C ARG A 59 7.63 3.40 -2.21
N HIS A 60 8.44 2.34 -2.21
CA HIS A 60 9.61 2.24 -3.07
C HIS A 60 9.26 2.38 -4.56
N LEU A 61 8.24 1.65 -5.01
CA LEU A 61 7.82 1.64 -6.40
C LEU A 61 7.29 3.01 -6.86
N THR A 62 6.52 3.68 -6.00
CA THR A 62 5.93 4.99 -6.31
C THR A 62 6.93 6.13 -6.23
N GLN A 63 7.81 6.13 -5.22
CA GLN A 63 8.75 7.24 -4.97
C GLN A 63 10.04 7.11 -5.78
N ARG A 64 10.61 5.91 -5.88
CA ARG A 64 11.91 5.72 -6.58
C ARG A 64 11.77 5.35 -8.04
N LEU A 65 10.78 4.53 -8.38
CA LEU A 65 10.59 4.05 -9.75
C LEU A 65 9.48 4.80 -10.51
N GLY A 66 8.75 5.70 -9.85
CA GLY A 66 7.66 6.46 -10.46
C GLY A 66 6.48 5.59 -10.93
N VAL A 67 6.33 4.39 -10.39
CA VAL A 67 5.25 3.46 -10.75
C VAL A 67 3.94 3.97 -10.15
N ASN A 68 2.87 4.01 -10.94
CA ASN A 68 1.56 4.41 -10.44
C ASN A 68 0.90 3.27 -9.63
N LEU A 69 -0.12 3.61 -8.82
CA LEU A 69 -0.82 2.63 -7.97
C LEU A 69 -1.46 1.49 -8.76
N ALA A 70 -1.92 1.74 -10.00
CA ALA A 70 -2.47 0.69 -10.86
C ALA A 70 -1.40 -0.33 -11.27
N GLY A 71 -0.18 0.11 -11.58
CA GLY A 71 0.96 -0.74 -11.87
C GLY A 71 1.38 -1.57 -10.66
N VAL A 72 1.39 -0.97 -9.47
CA VAL A 72 1.66 -1.69 -8.22
C VAL A 72 0.61 -2.77 -7.96
N ARG A 73 -0.68 -2.48 -8.21
CA ARG A 73 -1.76 -3.48 -8.09
C ARG A 73 -1.54 -4.66 -9.03
N VAL A 74 -1.22 -4.40 -10.30
CA VAL A 74 -0.96 -5.46 -11.29
C VAL A 74 0.25 -6.29 -10.86
N LEU A 75 1.33 -5.65 -10.41
CA LEU A 75 2.53 -6.36 -9.95
C LEU A 75 2.23 -7.31 -8.80
N PHE A 76 1.50 -6.86 -7.77
CA PHE A 76 1.13 -7.72 -6.66
C PHE A 76 0.17 -8.84 -7.04
N ALA A 77 -0.77 -8.58 -7.95
CA ALA A 77 -1.66 -9.63 -8.46
C ALA A 77 -0.86 -10.71 -9.23
N LEU A 78 0.20 -10.31 -9.95
CA LEU A 78 1.11 -11.24 -10.61
C LEU A 78 1.92 -12.05 -9.61
N GLU A 79 2.49 -11.42 -8.57
CA GLU A 79 3.20 -12.13 -7.50
C GLU A 79 2.31 -13.18 -6.81
N GLU A 80 1.07 -12.82 -6.49
CA GLU A 80 0.10 -13.71 -5.86
C GLU A 80 -0.25 -14.89 -6.76
N ARG A 81 -0.50 -14.64 -8.06
CA ARG A 81 -0.81 -15.69 -9.03
C ARG A 81 0.36 -16.62 -9.32
N LEU A 82 1.59 -16.12 -9.28
CA LEU A 82 2.81 -16.90 -9.47
C LEU A 82 3.26 -17.61 -8.18
N GLY A 83 2.74 -17.21 -7.02
CA GLY A 83 3.20 -17.71 -5.71
C GLY A 83 4.64 -17.31 -5.40
N MET A 84 5.13 -16.23 -5.99
CA MET A 84 6.53 -15.78 -5.90
C MET A 84 6.59 -14.37 -5.32
N ARG A 85 7.66 -14.10 -4.55
CA ARG A 85 7.98 -12.76 -4.06
C ARG A 85 9.05 -12.14 -4.94
N ILE A 86 8.62 -11.71 -6.12
CA ILE A 86 9.47 -11.15 -7.17
C ILE A 86 10.24 -9.94 -6.64
N LEU A 87 9.57 -9.02 -5.94
CA LEU A 87 10.22 -7.83 -5.40
C LEU A 87 11.29 -8.15 -4.36
N GLU A 88 10.98 -9.04 -3.42
CA GLU A 88 11.99 -9.49 -2.44
C GLU A 88 13.19 -10.14 -3.15
N THR A 89 12.96 -10.90 -4.22
CA THR A 89 14.03 -11.55 -4.98
C THR A 89 14.88 -10.55 -5.76
N LEU A 90 14.25 -9.61 -6.47
CA LEU A 90 14.92 -8.64 -7.34
C LEU A 90 15.72 -7.59 -6.55
N TYR A 91 15.29 -7.28 -5.33
CA TYR A 91 15.86 -6.23 -4.51
C TYR A 91 16.53 -6.76 -3.23
N ALA A 92 16.77 -8.08 -3.13
CA ALA A 92 17.41 -8.71 -1.97
C ALA A 92 18.79 -8.11 -1.62
N GLU A 93 19.53 -7.64 -2.61
CA GLU A 93 20.92 -7.17 -2.45
C GLU A 93 21.08 -5.66 -2.23
N ARG A 94 20.02 -4.87 -2.47
CA ARG A 94 20.01 -3.46 -2.09
C ARG A 94 19.16 -3.32 -0.84
N PRO A 95 19.74 -3.14 0.36
CA PRO A 95 18.95 -2.66 1.48
C PRO A 95 18.23 -1.41 0.99
N MET A 96 16.92 -1.33 1.25
CA MET A 96 16.16 -0.10 1.08
C MET A 96 16.83 0.95 1.95
N GLU A 97 17.81 1.66 1.40
CA GLU A 97 18.47 2.77 2.09
C GLU A 97 17.39 3.80 2.37
N ASP A 98 17.10 4.00 3.66
CA ASP A 98 16.17 4.97 4.23
C ASP A 98 16.61 6.44 4.00
N GLU A 99 17.15 6.75 2.81
CA GLU A 99 17.59 8.09 2.37
C GLU A 99 16.40 8.98 1.96
N ASP A 100 15.19 8.68 2.42
CA ASP A 100 13.98 9.38 2.01
C ASP A 100 13.41 10.13 3.23
N VAL A 101 14.12 11.16 3.69
CA VAL A 101 13.58 12.21 4.57
C VAL A 101 12.77 13.17 3.71
N GLU A 102 11.58 12.75 3.29
CA GLU A 102 10.49 13.65 2.98
C GLU A 102 9.20 12.99 3.47
N ALA A 103 8.74 13.47 4.63
CA ALA A 103 7.45 13.11 5.18
C ALA A 103 6.37 13.50 4.16
N ASP A 104 5.52 12.54 3.82
CA ASP A 104 4.39 12.64 2.90
C ASP A 104 3.61 13.96 3.09
N ALA A 105 3.97 15.00 2.33
CA ALA A 105 3.12 16.14 2.07
C ALA A 105 2.06 15.66 1.09
N GLY A 106 0.96 15.14 1.65
CA GLY A 106 -0.10 14.43 0.94
C GLY A 106 -0.35 14.97 -0.46
N THR A 107 -0.15 14.11 -1.45
CA THR A 107 -0.47 14.39 -2.85
C THR A 107 -1.93 14.85 -2.93
N LYS A 108 -2.13 16.13 -3.25
CA LYS A 108 -3.46 16.69 -3.56
C LYS A 108 -3.97 16.00 -4.82
N VAL A 109 -4.74 14.93 -4.66
CA VAL A 109 -5.52 14.35 -5.76
C VAL A 109 -6.58 15.39 -6.14
N LYS A 110 -6.26 16.20 -7.16
CA LYS A 110 -7.25 17.02 -7.86
C LYS A 110 -8.13 16.06 -8.65
N THR A 111 -9.25 15.62 -8.08
CA THR A 111 -10.32 15.03 -8.88
C THR A 111 -10.97 16.14 -9.69
N LYS A 112 -10.64 16.22 -10.98
CA LYS A 112 -11.40 16.99 -11.97
C LYS A 112 -12.78 16.32 -12.09
N PRO A 113 -13.91 17.06 -12.03
CA PRO A 113 -15.19 16.49 -12.37
C PRO A 113 -15.20 16.30 -13.88
N THR A 114 -15.18 15.05 -14.33
CA THR A 114 -15.40 14.73 -15.75
C THR A 114 -16.89 14.82 -16.00
N ALA A 115 -17.28 15.76 -16.86
CA ALA A 115 -18.63 15.95 -17.34
C ALA A 115 -19.14 14.68 -18.03
N ALA A 116 -20.39 14.30 -17.72
CA ALA A 116 -21.20 13.44 -18.57
C ALA A 116 -22.38 14.29 -19.08
N ALA A 117 -22.38 14.49 -20.39
CA ALA A 117 -23.46 15.09 -21.16
C ALA A 117 -24.44 14.01 -21.65
N ALA A 118 -25.61 14.48 -22.12
CA ALA A 118 -26.68 13.79 -22.85
C ALA A 118 -27.61 12.91 -21.99
N ALA A 119 -28.94 12.92 -22.14
CA ALA A 119 -29.88 13.65 -22.99
C ALA A 119 -31.31 13.43 -22.41
N GLU A 120 -32.25 14.29 -22.80
CA GLU A 120 -33.73 14.15 -22.77
C GLU A 120 -34.25 12.71 -23.03
N PRO A 121 -35.51 12.33 -22.68
CA PRO A 121 -36.72 13.11 -23.03
C PRO A 121 -37.96 13.01 -22.10
N ALA A 122 -38.85 14.01 -22.20
CA ALA A 122 -40.31 13.89 -22.40
C ALA A 122 -41.00 15.25 -22.22
#